data_AF-A0A2V8P100-F1
#
_entry.id   AF-A0A2V8P100-F1
#
_cell.length_a   1.000
_cell.length_b   1.000
_cell.length_c   1.000
_cell.angle_alpha   90.00
_cell.angle_beta   90.00
_cell.angle_gamma   90.00
#
_symmetry.space_group_name_H-M   'P 1'
#
loop_
_entity.id
_entity.type
_entity.pdbx_description
1 polymer ?
#
loop_
_entity_poly.entity_id
_entity_poly.type
_entity_poly.pdbx_seq_one_letter_code
_entity_poly.pdbx_strand_id
1 'polypeptide(L)'
;MAANYGHITGHLSFMPGETSKTFQVLIMKDGFGSSEGFSLYLANAQGFDYGPLRSVNFYVGPPEGATSGDRQNFVCQHNRQPDPEGLAFWTNQITSCGNDQACIEAKQIDVATAFLLSTEFRQTGYLVERMWKTAYGDMPANSMFGGAHQIKVPRVTIDAFLRDSQEISQGVVVGQPGWEALLENNRQAFALEFVQRLAAALPTSMSPAEFVDKLNANAGNILSANERATAINLFGNSIDTSSLNARAR
;
A
#
# COMPACT_ATOMS: atom_id res chain seq x y z
N MET A 1 9.94 -9.74 9.85
CA MET A 1 11.00 -9.51 8.86
C MET A 1 10.32 -8.90 7.65
N ALA A 2 10.86 -7.82 7.11
CA ALA A 2 10.36 -7.26 5.86
C ALA A 2 10.84 -8.16 4.72
N ALA A 3 10.02 -8.34 3.68
CA ALA A 3 10.45 -9.10 2.51
C ALA A 3 11.53 -8.32 1.74
N ASN A 4 12.53 -9.03 1.22
CA ASN A 4 13.62 -8.47 0.42
C ASN A 4 13.20 -8.05 -1.00
N TYR A 5 11.90 -8.09 -1.29
CA TYR A 5 11.30 -7.76 -2.59
C TYR A 5 9.92 -7.12 -2.38
N GLY A 6 9.58 -6.17 -3.25
CA GLY A 6 8.28 -5.54 -3.29
C GLY A 6 7.26 -6.48 -3.92
N HIS A 7 6.07 -6.54 -3.33
CA HIS A 7 4.93 -7.22 -3.94
C HIS A 7 4.57 -6.52 -5.26
N ILE A 8 4.34 -7.29 -6.33
CA ILE A 8 3.80 -6.79 -7.59
C ILE A 8 2.52 -7.51 -8.00
N THR A 9 1.50 -6.77 -8.41
CA THR A 9 0.34 -7.31 -9.14
C THR A 9 -0.02 -6.37 -10.28
N GLY A 10 -0.45 -6.92 -11.41
CA GLY A 10 -0.87 -6.14 -12.57
C GLY A 10 -1.36 -6.99 -13.73
N HIS A 11 -1.83 -6.32 -14.79
CA HIS A 11 -2.26 -6.94 -16.02
C HIS A 11 -1.21 -6.78 -17.14
N LEU A 12 -1.00 -7.85 -17.91
CA LEU A 12 -0.18 -7.85 -19.11
C LEU A 12 -1.09 -7.94 -20.33
N SER A 13 -1.19 -6.86 -21.10
CA SER A 13 -2.01 -6.79 -22.32
C SER A 13 -1.14 -6.81 -23.57
N PHE A 14 -1.28 -7.84 -24.40
CA PHE A 14 -0.52 -8.01 -25.63
C PHE A 14 -1.32 -7.50 -26.84
N MET A 15 -0.71 -6.65 -27.66
CA MET A 15 -1.23 -6.23 -28.95
C MET A 15 -0.94 -7.29 -30.03
N PRO A 16 -1.66 -7.30 -31.17
CA PRO A 16 -1.38 -8.22 -32.26
C PRO A 16 0.09 -8.19 -32.69
N GLY A 17 0.77 -9.33 -32.63
CA GLY A 17 2.19 -9.47 -32.98
C GLY A 17 3.17 -9.26 -31.83
N GLU A 18 2.74 -8.81 -30.64
CA GLU A 18 3.61 -8.78 -29.46
C GLU A 18 3.78 -10.18 -28.87
N THR A 19 5.03 -10.61 -28.66
CA THR A 19 5.36 -11.93 -28.08
C THR A 19 6.00 -11.84 -26.70
N SER A 20 6.25 -10.64 -26.17
CA SER A 20 6.88 -10.44 -24.86
C SER A 20 6.39 -9.16 -24.17
N LYS A 21 6.36 -9.18 -22.83
CA LYS A 21 6.17 -8.00 -21.98
C LYS A 21 7.21 -7.96 -20.88
N THR A 22 7.50 -6.76 -20.41
CA THR A 22 8.40 -6.51 -19.28
C THR A 22 7.62 -5.87 -18.14
N PHE A 23 7.93 -6.28 -16.93
CA PHE A 23 7.46 -5.66 -15.69
C PHE A 23 8.66 -5.51 -14.75
N GLN A 24 8.54 -4.66 -13.73
CA GLN A 24 9.61 -4.40 -12.78
C GLN A 24 9.23 -4.94 -11.41
N VAL A 25 10.13 -5.70 -10.78
CA VAL A 25 9.99 -6.11 -9.38
C VAL A 25 11.00 -5.31 -8.57
N LEU A 26 10.52 -4.60 -7.57
CA LEU A 26 11.39 -3.87 -6.67
C LEU A 26 12.13 -4.86 -5.76
N ILE A 27 13.44 -4.71 -5.61
CA ILE A 27 14.24 -5.48 -4.64
C ILE A 27 14.58 -4.54 -3.49
N MET A 28 14.26 -4.93 -2.26
CA MET A 28 14.31 -4.10 -1.06
C MET A 28 15.17 -4.81 -0.02
N LYS A 29 16.49 -4.77 -0.20
CA LYS A 29 17.41 -5.43 0.72
C LYS A 29 17.35 -4.72 2.08
N ASP A 30 16.86 -5.40 3.12
CA ASP A 30 16.69 -4.83 4.46
C ASP A 30 18.00 -4.81 5.29
N GLY A 31 19.10 -5.29 4.70
CA GLY A 31 20.42 -5.35 5.35
C GLY A 31 20.59 -6.53 6.29
N PHE A 32 19.60 -7.41 6.43
CA PHE A 32 19.65 -8.62 7.25
C PHE A 32 19.63 -9.90 6.40
N GLY A 33 20.49 -10.85 6.79
CA GLY A 33 20.85 -11.99 5.94
C GLY A 33 19.92 -13.19 6.03
N SER A 34 19.23 -13.47 4.92
CA SER A 34 19.05 -14.81 4.35
C SER A 34 18.60 -14.67 2.89
N SER A 35 18.74 -15.71 2.07
CA SER A 35 18.11 -15.72 0.75
C SER A 35 16.60 -15.83 0.92
N GLU A 36 15.86 -14.94 0.28
CA GLU A 36 14.40 -14.99 0.27
C GLU A 36 13.90 -15.33 -1.13
N GLY A 37 12.99 -16.30 -1.21
CA GLY A 37 12.38 -16.71 -2.46
C GLY A 37 11.00 -16.08 -2.62
N PHE A 38 10.64 -15.73 -3.84
CA PHE A 38 9.27 -15.38 -4.21
C PHE A 38 8.86 -16.09 -5.48
N SER A 39 7.56 -16.28 -5.63
CA SER A 39 6.99 -16.91 -6.82
C SER A 39 6.17 -15.88 -7.60
N LEU A 40 6.46 -15.77 -8.89
CA LEU A 40 5.57 -15.09 -9.82
C LEU A 40 4.53 -16.09 -10.30
N TYR A 41 3.27 -15.68 -10.39
CA TYR A 41 2.18 -16.50 -10.93
C TYR A 41 1.47 -15.74 -12.04
N LEU A 42 1.21 -16.41 -13.17
CA LEU A 42 0.36 -15.89 -14.24
C LEU A 42 -1.04 -16.48 -14.08
N ALA A 43 -2.06 -15.62 -14.05
CA ALA A 43 -3.47 -15.98 -13.85
C ALA A 43 -4.39 -15.16 -14.78
N ASN A 44 -5.63 -15.62 -14.96
CA ASN A 44 -6.68 -15.04 -15.82
C ASN A 44 -6.31 -14.71 -17.30
N ALA A 45 -5.76 -15.64 -18.07
CA ALA A 45 -5.42 -15.47 -19.48
C ALA A 45 -6.69 -15.45 -20.33
N GLN A 46 -6.70 -14.54 -21.29
CA GLN A 46 -7.81 -14.32 -22.21
C GLN A 46 -7.23 -14.22 -23.62
N GLY A 47 -7.71 -15.04 -24.56
CA GLY A 47 -7.24 -15.03 -25.95
C GLY A 47 -5.91 -15.75 -26.22
N PHE A 48 -5.32 -16.41 -25.23
CA PHE A 48 -4.14 -17.28 -25.38
C PHE A 48 -4.07 -18.30 -24.24
N ASP A 49 -3.30 -19.37 -24.46
CA ASP A 49 -2.96 -20.35 -23.43
C ASP A 49 -1.60 -20.04 -22.80
N TYR A 50 -1.43 -20.34 -21.50
CA TYR A 50 -0.22 -20.05 -20.74
C TYR A 50 1.05 -20.79 -21.18
N GLY A 51 0.94 -21.79 -22.04
CA GLY A 51 2.00 -22.79 -22.19
C GLY A 51 2.31 -23.50 -20.85
N PRO A 52 3.47 -24.17 -20.74
CA PRO A 52 3.80 -25.03 -19.61
C PRO A 52 4.25 -24.28 -18.34
N LEU A 53 4.70 -23.03 -18.45
CA LEU A 53 5.22 -22.24 -17.33
C LEU A 53 4.17 -21.25 -16.84
N ARG A 54 3.52 -21.57 -15.72
CA ARG A 54 2.53 -20.69 -15.06
C ARG A 54 3.07 -20.01 -13.81
N SER A 55 4.19 -20.50 -13.31
CA SER A 55 4.89 -19.94 -12.17
C SER A 55 6.38 -20.04 -12.35
N VAL A 56 7.09 -19.03 -11.86
CA VAL A 56 8.55 -18.99 -11.81
C VAL A 56 8.96 -18.58 -10.41
N ASN A 57 9.88 -19.34 -9.82
CA ASN A 57 10.48 -19.01 -8.54
C ASN A 57 11.72 -18.16 -8.77
N PHE A 58 11.79 -17.05 -8.05
CA PHE A 58 12.92 -16.14 -8.00
C PHE A 58 13.56 -16.23 -6.63
N TYR A 59 14.88 -16.05 -6.58
CA TYR A 59 15.64 -15.99 -5.35
C TYR A 59 16.39 -14.67 -5.28
N VAL A 60 16.15 -13.92 -4.22
CA VAL A 60 16.93 -12.74 -3.90
C VAL A 60 18.08 -13.19 -3.01
N GLY A 61 19.31 -13.08 -3.55
CA GLY A 61 20.53 -13.40 -2.80
C GLY A 61 20.72 -12.45 -1.60
N PRO A 62 21.58 -12.83 -0.63
CA PRO A 62 21.85 -12.00 0.52
C PRO A 62 22.34 -10.60 0.10
N PRO A 63 22.20 -9.58 0.97
CA PRO A 63 22.79 -8.29 0.71
C PRO A 63 24.32 -8.41 0.54
N GLU A 64 24.84 -8.15 -0.66
CA GLU A 64 26.28 -7.96 -0.87
C GLU A 64 26.65 -6.57 -0.36
N GLY A 65 27.41 -6.50 0.74
CA GLY A 65 28.02 -5.26 1.25
C GLY A 65 27.10 -4.29 1.99
N ALA A 66 25.80 -4.55 2.10
CA ALA A 66 24.88 -3.68 2.83
C ALA A 66 25.00 -3.88 4.35
N THR A 67 25.54 -2.89 5.04
CA THR A 67 25.42 -2.80 6.50
C THR A 67 24.20 -1.95 6.85
N SER A 68 23.59 -2.17 8.01
CA SER A 68 22.45 -1.40 8.52
C SER A 68 22.72 0.11 8.73
N GLY A 69 23.91 0.60 8.37
CA GLY A 69 24.33 2.00 8.41
C GLY A 69 24.41 2.70 7.04
N ASP A 70 24.16 2.01 5.93
CA ASP A 70 24.23 2.62 4.60
C ASP A 70 23.05 3.56 4.38
N ARG A 71 23.36 4.85 4.24
CA ARG A 71 22.38 5.94 4.07
C ARG A 71 21.43 5.70 2.89
N GLN A 72 21.94 5.07 1.83
CA GLN A 72 21.15 4.70 0.66
C GLN A 72 20.13 3.60 0.99
N ASN A 73 20.47 2.65 1.86
CA ASN A 73 19.53 1.62 2.30
C ASN A 73 18.41 2.20 3.17
N PHE A 74 18.70 3.19 4.04
CA PHE A 74 17.67 3.88 4.81
C PHE A 74 16.60 4.51 3.91
N VAL A 75 17.01 5.18 2.83
CA VAL A 75 16.08 5.78 1.85
C VAL A 75 15.30 4.72 1.07
N CYS A 76 15.91 3.57 0.79
CA CYS A 76 15.27 2.46 0.07
C CYS A 76 14.33 1.58 0.92
N GLN A 77 14.34 1.69 2.24
CA GLN A 77 13.45 0.93 3.14
C GLN A 77 11.95 1.27 2.99
N HIS A 78 11.60 2.27 2.17
CA HIS A 78 10.24 2.79 2.02
C HIS A 78 9.39 2.10 0.92
N ASN A 79 9.69 0.85 0.58
CA ASN A 79 8.94 0.06 -0.42
C ASN A 79 8.70 0.76 -1.77
N ARG A 80 9.66 1.60 -2.19
CA ARG A 80 9.59 2.36 -3.45
C ARG A 80 10.88 2.13 -4.23
N GLN A 81 10.79 2.04 -5.56
CA GLN A 81 11.96 2.29 -6.39
C GLN A 81 12.12 3.81 -6.41
N PRO A 82 13.08 4.37 -5.66
CA PRO A 82 13.23 5.81 -5.65
C PRO A 82 13.63 6.25 -7.06
N ASP A 83 13.06 7.36 -7.54
CA ASP A 83 13.60 7.99 -8.73
C ASP A 83 15.06 8.38 -8.45
N PRO A 84 15.98 8.29 -9.43
CA PRO A 84 17.40 8.49 -9.17
C PRO A 84 17.73 9.84 -8.53
N GLU A 85 16.99 10.89 -8.91
CA GLU A 85 17.17 12.24 -8.38
C GLU A 85 16.71 12.35 -6.92
N GLY A 86 15.53 11.82 -6.60
CA GLY A 86 15.00 11.72 -5.25
C GLY A 86 15.88 10.87 -4.34
N LEU A 87 16.36 9.72 -4.82
CA LEU A 87 17.31 8.89 -4.08
C LEU A 87 18.56 9.68 -3.71
N ALA A 88 19.16 10.36 -4.69
CA ALA A 88 20.35 11.17 -4.48
C ALA A 88 20.06 12.31 -3.50
N PHE A 89 18.94 13.01 -3.67
CA PHE A 89 18.54 14.11 -2.79
C PHE A 89 18.42 13.66 -1.33
N TRP A 90 17.63 12.63 -1.04
CA TRP A 90 17.41 12.14 0.32
C TRP A 90 18.66 11.50 0.93
N THR A 91 19.46 10.79 0.12
CA THR A 91 20.75 10.25 0.56
C THR A 91 21.70 11.37 0.95
N ASN A 92 21.72 12.47 0.18
CA ASN A 92 22.58 13.62 0.45
C ASN A 92 22.17 14.38 1.71
N GLN A 93 20.88 14.41 2.08
CA GLN A 93 20.42 15.00 3.35
C GLN A 93 21.07 14.34 4.58
N ILE A 94 21.26 13.01 4.53
CA ILE A 94 21.90 12.26 5.62
C ILE A 94 23.43 12.27 5.47
N THR A 95 23.93 12.26 4.23
CA THR A 95 25.38 12.25 3.95
C THR A 95 26.05 13.55 4.37
N SER A 96 25.35 14.69 4.32
CA SER A 96 25.86 15.98 4.78
C SER A 96 26.26 16.01 6.26
N CYS A 97 25.81 15.05 7.07
CA CYS A 97 26.17 14.95 8.49
C CYS A 97 27.58 14.37 8.76
N GLY A 98 28.27 13.81 7.75
CA GLY A 98 29.59 13.20 7.98
C GLY A 98 29.53 12.06 9.00
N ASN A 99 30.21 12.19 10.14
CA ASN A 99 30.20 11.20 11.23
C ASN A 99 29.43 11.69 12.48
N ASP A 100 28.72 12.82 12.40
CA ASP A 100 27.92 13.33 13.52
C ASP A 100 26.66 12.48 13.68
N GLN A 101 26.67 11.63 14.71
CA GLN A 101 25.59 10.69 15.00
C GLN A 101 24.27 11.39 15.34
N ALA A 102 24.31 12.52 16.07
CA ALA A 102 23.11 13.27 16.41
C ALA A 102 22.50 13.92 15.16
N CYS A 103 23.34 14.43 14.26
CA CYS A 103 22.88 14.94 12.96
C CYS A 103 22.27 13.82 12.10
N ILE A 104 22.89 12.64 12.04
CA ILE A 104 22.38 11.50 11.26
C ILE A 104 21.00 11.08 11.76
N GLU A 105 20.83 10.93 13.08
CA GLU A 105 19.55 10.56 13.68
C GLU A 105 18.46 11.60 13.39
N ALA A 106 18.76 12.89 13.54
CA ALA A 106 17.84 13.97 13.20
C ALA A 106 17.43 13.92 11.71
N LYS A 107 18.40 13.73 10.80
CA LYS A 107 18.12 13.65 9.36
C LYS A 107 17.33 12.40 8.97
N GLN A 108 17.55 11.28 9.63
CA GLN A 108 16.73 10.09 9.44
C GLN A 108 15.28 10.34 9.85
N ILE A 109 15.05 10.99 10.99
CA ILE A 109 13.71 11.39 11.44
C ILE A 109 13.07 12.34 10.43
N ASP A 110 13.78 13.35 9.94
CA ASP A 110 13.29 14.31 8.96
C ASP A 110 12.87 13.63 7.64
N VAL A 111 13.73 12.75 7.11
CA VAL A 111 13.47 12.01 5.86
C VAL A 111 12.26 11.09 6.02
N ALA A 112 12.18 10.33 7.13
CA ALA A 112 11.04 9.46 7.40
C ALA A 112 9.74 10.26 7.58
N THR A 113 9.81 11.41 8.27
CA THR A 113 8.66 12.30 8.46
C THR A 113 8.20 12.89 7.14
N ALA A 114 9.12 13.35 6.29
CA ALA A 114 8.81 13.86 4.96
C ALA A 114 8.12 12.80 4.09
N PHE A 115 8.56 11.53 4.15
CA PHE A 115 7.90 10.43 3.48
C PHE A 115 6.47 10.21 4.02
N LEU A 116 6.27 10.10 5.33
CA LEU A 116 4.96 9.85 5.93
C LEU A 116 3.96 11.00 5.69
N LEU A 117 4.45 12.23 5.53
CA LEU A 117 3.65 13.40 5.20
C LEU A 117 3.53 13.67 3.69
N SER A 118 4.20 12.90 2.85
CA SER A 118 4.12 13.05 1.40
C SER A 118 2.70 12.79 0.88
N THR A 119 2.36 13.37 -0.26
CA THR A 119 1.08 13.07 -0.91
C THR A 119 1.03 11.61 -1.33
N GLU A 120 2.16 11.09 -1.81
CA GLU A 120 2.37 9.71 -2.20
C GLU A 120 1.94 8.77 -1.09
N PHE A 121 2.51 8.89 0.10
CA PHE A 121 2.16 7.98 1.20
C PHE A 121 0.74 8.25 1.74
N ARG A 122 0.35 9.52 1.92
CA ARG A 122 -0.95 9.86 2.52
C ARG A 122 -2.14 9.43 1.65
N GLN A 123 -2.00 9.48 0.33
CA GLN A 123 -3.06 9.14 -0.62
C GLN A 123 -3.01 7.69 -1.10
N THR A 124 -1.94 6.94 -0.76
CA THR A 124 -1.80 5.51 -1.12
C THR A 124 -1.78 4.66 0.14
N GLY A 125 -0.62 4.42 0.76
CA GLY A 125 -0.47 3.54 1.92
C GLY A 125 -1.33 3.92 3.11
N TYR A 126 -1.37 5.21 3.48
CA TYR A 126 -2.23 5.65 4.58
C TYR A 126 -3.73 5.62 4.23
N LEU A 127 -4.10 5.65 2.94
CA LEU A 127 -5.48 5.40 2.54
C LEU A 127 -5.83 3.93 2.74
N VAL A 128 -4.96 3.01 2.31
CA VAL A 128 -5.14 1.56 2.49
C VAL A 128 -5.28 1.19 3.95
N GLU A 129 -4.37 1.68 4.81
CA GLU A 129 -4.43 1.48 6.26
C GLU A 129 -5.80 1.85 6.82
N ARG A 130 -6.30 3.04 6.46
CA ARG A 130 -7.60 3.55 6.94
C ARG A 130 -8.76 2.75 6.39
N MET A 131 -8.74 2.35 5.11
CA MET A 131 -9.81 1.55 4.52
C MET A 131 -9.91 0.15 5.15
N TRP A 132 -8.77 -0.48 5.43
CA TRP A 132 -8.74 -1.73 6.19
C TRP A 132 -9.23 -1.54 7.63
N LYS A 133 -8.81 -0.46 8.30
CA LYS A 133 -9.28 -0.12 9.65
C LYS A 133 -10.79 0.06 9.68
N THR A 134 -11.37 0.87 8.80
CA THR A 134 -12.82 1.13 8.83
C THR A 134 -13.62 -0.11 8.48
N ALA A 135 -13.12 -0.98 7.59
CA ALA A 135 -13.80 -2.21 7.23
C ALA A 135 -13.75 -3.30 8.31
N TYR A 136 -12.57 -3.56 8.88
CA TYR A 136 -12.31 -4.73 9.73
C TYR A 136 -12.03 -4.40 11.20
N GLY A 137 -11.83 -3.12 11.52
CA GLY A 137 -11.42 -2.66 12.84
C GLY A 137 -9.97 -3.02 13.17
N ASP A 138 -9.64 -2.88 14.45
CA ASP A 138 -8.30 -3.15 14.97
C ASP A 138 -8.14 -4.58 15.52
N MET A 139 -6.89 -4.99 15.67
CA MET A 139 -6.43 -6.16 16.39
C MET A 139 -5.30 -5.80 17.36
N PRO A 140 -5.16 -6.54 18.48
CA PRO A 140 -4.00 -6.38 19.35
C PRO A 140 -2.72 -6.85 18.65
N ALA A 141 -1.65 -6.08 18.79
CA ALA A 141 -0.30 -6.40 18.35
C ALA A 141 0.70 -6.10 19.48
N ASN A 142 1.82 -6.83 19.51
CA ASN A 142 2.86 -6.60 20.50
C ASN A 142 3.82 -5.51 20.02
N SER A 143 4.17 -4.58 20.91
CA SER A 143 5.16 -3.55 20.69
C SER A 143 6.26 -3.67 21.74
N MET A 144 7.50 -3.45 21.32
CA MET A 144 8.68 -3.39 22.19
C MET A 144 9.16 -1.96 22.40
N PHE A 145 8.55 -0.97 21.72
CA PHE A 145 8.94 0.43 21.83
C PHE A 145 8.60 0.96 23.23
N GLY A 146 9.60 1.41 23.99
CA GLY A 146 9.39 1.81 25.39
C GLY A 146 9.04 0.64 26.33
N GLY A 147 9.32 -0.60 25.94
CA GLY A 147 9.03 -1.81 26.71
C GLY A 147 7.91 -2.67 26.12
N ALA A 148 7.78 -3.91 26.61
CA ALA A 148 6.78 -4.86 26.11
C ALA A 148 5.37 -4.44 26.50
N HIS A 149 4.53 -4.12 25.50
CA HIS A 149 3.12 -3.76 25.69
C HIS A 149 2.30 -4.13 24.46
N GLN A 150 0.97 -4.04 24.55
CA GLN A 150 0.07 -4.23 23.42
C GLN A 150 -0.40 -2.90 22.83
N ILE A 151 -0.44 -2.84 21.51
CA ILE A 151 -1.01 -1.75 20.72
C ILE A 151 -2.19 -2.27 19.89
N LYS A 152 -3.07 -1.37 19.46
CA LYS A 152 -4.12 -1.68 18.48
C LYS A 152 -3.62 -1.30 17.09
N VAL A 153 -3.68 -2.23 16.15
CA VAL A 153 -3.32 -2.01 14.75
C VAL A 153 -4.45 -2.46 13.84
N PRO A 154 -4.66 -1.84 12.67
CA PRO A 154 -5.64 -2.32 11.71
C PRO A 154 -5.35 -3.76 11.29
N ARG A 155 -6.41 -4.48 10.94
CA ARG A 155 -6.33 -5.87 10.45
C ARG A 155 -5.86 -5.96 9.00
N VAL A 156 -4.70 -5.40 8.69
CA VAL A 156 -4.08 -5.45 7.36
C VAL A 156 -2.77 -6.23 7.43
N THR A 157 -2.66 -7.28 6.62
CA THR A 157 -1.39 -7.99 6.44
C THR A 157 -0.43 -7.16 5.58
N ILE A 158 0.87 -7.33 5.75
CA ILE A 158 1.85 -6.60 4.92
C ILE A 158 1.64 -6.82 3.42
N ASP A 159 1.33 -8.05 2.98
CA ASP A 159 1.08 -8.35 1.56
C ASP A 159 -0.14 -7.60 1.02
N ALA A 160 -1.23 -7.57 1.79
CA ALA A 160 -2.42 -6.81 1.45
C ALA A 160 -2.13 -5.31 1.39
N PHE A 161 -1.39 -4.78 2.37
CA PHE A 161 -0.99 -3.38 2.40
C PHE A 161 -0.18 -3.00 1.16
N LEU A 162 0.86 -3.79 0.83
CA LEU A 162 1.75 -3.52 -0.29
C LEU A 162 1.02 -3.61 -1.64
N ARG A 163 0.23 -4.67 -1.84
CA ARG A 163 -0.57 -4.84 -3.06
C ARG A 163 -1.53 -3.68 -3.27
N ASP A 164 -2.33 -3.37 -2.26
CA ASP A 164 -3.38 -2.35 -2.37
C ASP A 164 -2.76 -0.94 -2.50
N SER A 165 -1.60 -0.69 -1.87
CA SER A 165 -0.87 0.58 -2.03
C SER A 165 -0.28 0.73 -3.43
N GLN A 166 0.19 -0.37 -4.03
CA GLN A 166 0.72 -0.37 -5.38
C GLN A 166 -0.39 -0.11 -6.42
N GLU A 167 -1.57 -0.70 -6.22
CA GLU A 167 -2.73 -0.48 -7.08
C GLU A 167 -3.09 1.01 -7.16
N ILE A 168 -3.15 1.69 -6.01
CA ILE A 168 -3.46 3.13 -5.98
C ILE A 168 -2.33 3.97 -6.62
N SER A 169 -1.07 3.60 -6.40
CA SER A 169 0.10 4.34 -6.90
C SER A 169 0.47 4.03 -8.35
N GLN A 170 -0.22 3.10 -9.02
CA GLN A 170 0.15 2.62 -10.35
C GLN A 170 0.19 3.76 -11.37
N GLY A 171 1.37 4.00 -11.95
CA GLY A 171 1.60 5.05 -12.95
C GLY A 171 1.62 6.49 -12.42
N VAL A 172 1.43 6.69 -11.11
CA VAL A 172 1.42 8.02 -10.49
C VAL A 172 2.85 8.48 -10.24
N VAL A 173 3.22 9.61 -10.84
CA VAL A 173 4.44 10.34 -10.54
C VAL A 173 4.05 11.75 -10.14
N VAL A 174 4.15 12.06 -8.85
CA VAL A 174 3.76 13.37 -8.32
C VAL A 174 4.57 14.48 -8.98
N GLY A 175 3.87 15.53 -9.44
CA GLY A 175 4.47 16.66 -10.16
C GLY A 175 4.49 16.50 -11.68
N GLN A 176 4.18 15.33 -12.25
CA GLN A 176 4.04 15.17 -13.71
C GLN A 176 2.64 15.60 -14.18
N PRO A 177 2.49 16.26 -15.34
CA PRO A 177 1.17 16.68 -15.82
C PRO A 177 0.11 15.56 -15.78
N GLY A 178 -1.01 15.81 -15.09
CA GLY A 178 -2.14 14.87 -14.98
C GLY A 178 -2.04 13.84 -13.85
N TRP A 179 -1.02 13.89 -13.00
CA TRP A 179 -0.82 12.94 -11.90
C TRP A 179 -1.98 12.93 -10.89
N GLU A 180 -2.60 14.09 -10.60
CA GLU A 180 -3.71 14.19 -9.65
C GLU A 180 -4.95 13.44 -10.14
N ALA A 181 -5.28 13.61 -11.43
CA ALA A 181 -6.43 12.95 -12.06
C ALA A 181 -6.21 11.44 -12.14
N LEU A 182 -4.98 11.00 -12.48
CA LEU A 182 -4.63 9.58 -12.47
C LEU A 182 -4.74 8.99 -11.06
N LEU A 183 -4.20 9.66 -10.05
CA LEU A 183 -4.28 9.22 -8.66
C LEU A 183 -5.73 9.10 -8.18
N GLU A 184 -6.59 10.08 -8.49
CA GLU A 184 -7.99 10.01 -8.11
C GLU A 184 -8.75 8.89 -8.83
N ASN A 185 -8.46 8.66 -10.12
CA ASN A 185 -9.03 7.52 -10.86
C ASN A 185 -8.62 6.19 -10.23
N ASN A 186 -7.34 6.02 -9.89
CA ASN A 186 -6.85 4.81 -9.23
C ASN A 186 -7.50 4.61 -7.85
N ARG A 187 -7.65 5.69 -7.06
CA ARG A 187 -8.34 5.64 -5.75
C ARG A 187 -9.79 5.19 -5.88
N GLN A 188 -10.53 5.70 -6.87
CA GLN A 188 -11.92 5.32 -7.09
C GLN A 188 -12.05 3.87 -7.56
N ALA A 189 -11.18 3.42 -8.46
CA ALA A 189 -11.14 2.04 -8.91
C ALA A 189 -10.85 1.09 -7.73
N PHE A 190 -9.80 1.39 -6.96
CA PHE A 190 -9.46 0.64 -5.74
C PHE A 190 -10.62 0.58 -4.75
N ALA A 191 -11.30 1.69 -4.49
CA ALA A 191 -12.42 1.72 -3.54
C ALA A 191 -13.57 0.80 -3.98
N LEU A 192 -13.90 0.77 -5.28
CA LEU A 192 -14.92 -0.11 -5.84
C LEU A 192 -14.53 -1.59 -5.70
N GLU A 193 -13.27 -1.94 -6.02
CA GLU A 193 -12.78 -3.31 -5.86
C GLU A 193 -12.68 -3.73 -4.39
N PHE A 194 -12.26 -2.81 -3.53
CA PHE A 194 -12.15 -3.03 -2.10
C PHE A 194 -13.51 -3.38 -1.48
N VAL A 195 -14.56 -2.60 -1.75
CA VAL A 195 -15.89 -2.86 -1.16
C VAL A 195 -16.55 -4.15 -1.66
N GLN A 196 -16.16 -4.66 -2.83
CA GLN A 196 -16.57 -5.98 -3.28
C GLN A 196 -15.94 -7.09 -2.42
N ARG A 197 -14.66 -6.94 -2.05
CA ARG A 197 -13.94 -7.88 -1.15
C ARG A 197 -14.54 -7.90 0.27
N LEU A 198 -15.18 -6.81 0.69
CA LEU A 198 -15.77 -6.67 2.04
C LEU A 198 -17.08 -7.44 2.25
N ALA A 199 -17.70 -8.00 1.21
CA ALA A 199 -19.05 -8.59 1.31
C ALA A 199 -19.20 -9.66 2.40
N ALA A 200 -18.11 -10.37 2.75
CA ALA A 200 -18.10 -11.34 3.84
C ALA A 200 -18.10 -10.69 5.24
N ALA A 201 -17.40 -9.57 5.42
CA ALA A 201 -17.31 -8.87 6.71
C ALA A 201 -18.43 -7.84 6.93
N LEU A 202 -18.92 -7.27 5.83
CA LEU A 202 -20.01 -6.29 5.77
C LEU A 202 -21.03 -6.79 4.72
N PRO A 203 -22.00 -7.63 5.10
CA PRO A 203 -22.99 -8.18 4.19
C PRO A 203 -23.82 -7.09 3.50
N THR A 204 -24.15 -7.28 2.23
CA THR A 204 -24.99 -6.33 1.48
C THR A 204 -26.41 -6.23 2.04
N SER A 205 -26.85 -7.20 2.84
CA SER A 205 -28.16 -7.19 3.51
C SER A 205 -28.23 -6.22 4.70
N MET A 206 -27.12 -5.60 5.12
CA MET A 206 -27.14 -4.56 6.16
C MET A 206 -27.92 -3.34 5.65
N SER A 207 -28.65 -2.67 6.55
CA SER A 207 -29.22 -1.36 6.23
C SER A 207 -28.11 -0.32 6.04
N PRO A 208 -28.34 0.75 5.25
CA PRO A 208 -27.39 1.85 5.10
C PRO A 208 -26.92 2.46 6.44
N ALA A 209 -27.83 2.59 7.41
CA ALA A 209 -27.50 3.10 8.74
C ALA A 209 -26.54 2.18 9.50
N GLU A 210 -26.82 0.88 9.55
CA GLU A 210 -25.96 -0.10 10.24
C GLU A 210 -24.58 -0.19 9.59
N PHE A 211 -24.50 -0.12 8.26
CA PHE A 211 -23.24 -0.12 7.53
C PHE A 211 -22.40 1.12 7.87
N VAL A 212 -22.98 2.31 7.77
CA VAL A 212 -22.28 3.57 8.10
C VAL A 212 -21.85 3.59 9.56
N ASP A 213 -22.72 3.16 10.48
CA ASP A 213 -22.39 3.11 11.91
C ASP A 213 -21.28 2.13 12.22
N LYS A 214 -21.25 0.98 11.55
CA LYS A 214 -20.18 -0.01 11.72
C LYS A 214 -18.83 0.53 11.27
N LEU A 215 -18.78 1.19 10.11
CA LEU A 215 -17.57 1.84 9.61
C LEU A 215 -17.12 2.96 10.55
N ASN A 216 -18.05 3.81 10.99
CA ASN A 216 -17.76 4.91 11.90
C ASN A 216 -17.23 4.42 13.26
N ALA A 217 -17.84 3.37 13.81
CA ALA A 217 -17.38 2.75 15.06
C ALA A 217 -15.95 2.23 14.93
N ASN A 218 -15.62 1.56 13.83
CA ASN A 218 -14.25 1.11 13.54
C ASN A 218 -13.26 2.27 13.36
N ALA A 219 -13.73 3.40 12.81
CA ALA A 219 -12.96 4.63 12.66
C ALA A 219 -12.77 5.42 13.98
N GLY A 220 -13.41 5.00 15.08
CA GLY A 220 -13.36 5.70 16.36
C GLY A 220 -14.45 6.76 16.55
N ASN A 221 -15.58 6.62 15.86
CA ASN A 221 -16.74 7.53 15.90
C ASN A 221 -16.39 8.96 15.50
N ILE A 222 -15.64 9.12 14.40
CA ILE A 222 -15.17 10.41 13.91
C ILE A 222 -16.24 11.22 13.16
N LEU A 223 -17.27 10.56 12.62
CA LEU A 223 -18.32 11.27 11.86
C LEU A 223 -19.24 12.04 12.79
N SER A 224 -19.49 13.30 12.45
CA SER A 224 -20.59 14.09 12.99
C SER A 224 -21.95 13.53 12.56
N ALA A 225 -23.02 13.98 13.22
CA ALA A 225 -24.39 13.60 12.85
C ALA A 225 -24.72 13.94 11.38
N ASN A 226 -24.21 15.06 10.87
CA ASN A 226 -24.44 15.51 9.49
C ASN A 226 -23.64 14.67 8.47
N GLU A 227 -22.39 14.33 8.77
CA GLU A 227 -21.57 13.48 7.91
C GLU A 227 -22.14 12.05 7.86
N ARG A 228 -22.57 11.52 9.01
CA ARG A 228 -23.30 10.25 9.08
C ARG A 228 -24.56 10.27 8.23
N ALA A 229 -25.39 11.31 8.34
CA ALA A 229 -26.61 11.44 7.52
C ALA A 229 -26.28 11.53 6.03
N THR A 230 -25.23 12.28 5.66
CA THR A 230 -24.76 12.38 4.28
C THR A 230 -24.32 11.04 3.73
N ALA A 231 -23.55 10.26 4.50
CA ALA A 231 -23.09 8.94 4.10
C ALA A 231 -24.26 7.95 3.91
N ILE A 232 -25.27 7.99 4.79
CA ILE A 232 -26.49 7.18 4.65
C ILE A 232 -27.24 7.56 3.37
N ASN A 233 -27.35 8.86 3.08
CA ASN A 233 -28.06 9.36 1.90
C ASN A 233 -27.42 8.96 0.56
N LEU A 234 -26.15 8.51 0.54
CA LEU A 234 -25.52 7.94 -0.65
C LEU A 234 -26.26 6.69 -1.16
N PHE A 235 -26.96 5.98 -0.28
CA PHE A 235 -27.76 4.80 -0.61
C PHE A 235 -29.20 5.16 -1.06
N GLY A 236 -29.58 6.44 -1.03
CA GLY A 236 -30.92 6.90 -1.38
C GLY A 236 -32.01 6.23 -0.53
N ASN A 237 -33.04 5.70 -1.18
CA ASN A 237 -34.13 4.98 -0.52
C ASN A 237 -33.89 3.46 -0.43
N SER A 238 -32.64 3.00 -0.64
CA SER A 238 -32.32 1.57 -0.54
C SER A 238 -32.52 1.08 0.89
N ILE A 239 -33.08 -0.13 1.03
CA ILE A 239 -33.18 -0.83 2.32
C ILE A 239 -31.89 -1.58 2.67
N ASP A 240 -31.01 -1.75 1.70
CA ASP A 240 -29.80 -2.55 1.78
C ASP A 240 -28.57 -1.79 1.25
N THR A 241 -27.42 -2.44 1.31
CA THR A 241 -26.14 -1.86 0.87
C THR A 241 -25.59 -2.53 -0.39
N SER A 242 -26.47 -3.04 -1.27
CA SER A 242 -26.06 -3.66 -2.55
C SER A 242 -25.40 -2.69 -3.54
N SER A 243 -25.64 -1.38 -3.41
CA SER A 243 -25.02 -0.35 -4.26
C SER A 243 -23.52 -0.21 -4.01
N LEU A 244 -22.72 -0.78 -4.92
CA LEU A 244 -21.24 -0.70 -4.86
C LEU A 244 -20.73 0.74 -4.86
N ASN A 245 -21.32 1.61 -5.68
CA ASN A 245 -20.93 3.01 -5.75
C ASN A 245 -21.19 3.75 -4.43
N ALA A 246 -22.30 3.45 -3.74
CA ALA A 246 -22.58 4.06 -2.45
C ALA A 246 -21.64 3.54 -1.35
N ARG A 247 -21.26 2.25 -1.38
CA ARG A 247 -20.30 1.69 -0.43
C ARG A 247 -18.89 2.26 -0.58
N ALA A 248 -18.49 2.60 -1.81
CA ALA A 248 -17.13 3.03 -2.14
C ALA A 248 -16.85 4.51 -1.85
N ARG A 249 -17.86 5.29 -1.47
CA ARG A 249 -17.80 6.74 -1.25
C ARG A 249 -17.81 7.07 0.24
#